data_AF-A0A842L9K7-F1
#
_entry.id   AF-A0A842L9K7-F1
#
_cell.length_a   1.000
_cell.length_b   1.000
_cell.length_c   1.000
_cell.angle_alpha   90.00
_cell.angle_beta   90.00
_cell.angle_gamma   90.00
#
_symmetry.space_group_name_H-M   'P 1'
#
loop_
_entity.id
_entity.type
_entity.pdbx_description
1 polymer ?
#
loop_
_entity_poly.entity_id
_entity_poly.type
_entity_poly.pdbx_seq_one_letter_code
_entity_poly.pdbx_strand_id
1 'polypeptide(L)'
;MNNLIIKGEIIDLKAHNHFKGSILVKGDTIESISTKDESGAHVIDADDYFILPGFIDAHVHIMEKGFKLEDRIETPLSFYFYNAINNMRTTLNTGVTTIRDAGMADFGVKLASEEGIVPAPRMQISVVPISTTGGHFDFHMKSGLNIELKYPGLPSSIC
;
A
#
# COMPACT_ATOMS: atom_id res chain seq x y z
N MET A 1 -12.95 -18.96 -8.98
CA MET A 1 -12.28 -18.95 -7.66
C MET A 1 -13.17 -19.70 -6.70
N ASN A 2 -12.61 -20.59 -5.89
CA ASN A 2 -13.40 -21.35 -4.91
C ASN A 2 -13.83 -20.42 -3.77
N ASN A 3 -15.05 -20.60 -3.28
CA ASN A 3 -15.55 -19.88 -2.11
C ASN A 3 -14.64 -20.16 -0.90
N LEU A 4 -14.46 -19.16 -0.05
CA LEU A 4 -13.65 -19.22 1.17
C LEU A 4 -14.52 -18.86 2.37
N ILE A 5 -14.40 -19.62 3.45
CA ILE A 5 -14.98 -19.31 4.76
C ILE A 5 -13.83 -19.02 5.73
N ILE A 6 -13.89 -17.90 6.43
CA ILE A 6 -12.95 -17.56 7.51
C ILE A 6 -13.73 -17.60 8.82
N LYS A 7 -13.30 -18.43 9.78
CA LYS A 7 -13.93 -18.55 11.11
C LYS A 7 -13.04 -17.95 12.18
N GLY A 8 -13.63 -17.25 13.15
CA GLY A 8 -12.91 -16.69 14.28
C GLY A 8 -13.67 -15.60 15.03
N GLU A 9 -12.95 -14.78 15.79
CA GLU A 9 -13.49 -13.63 16.51
C GLU A 9 -13.53 -12.39 15.61
N ILE A 10 -14.71 -12.01 15.14
CA ILE A 10 -14.87 -10.89 14.19
C ILE A 10 -15.05 -9.58 14.97
N ILE A 11 -14.25 -8.56 14.65
CA ILE A 11 -14.38 -7.22 15.23
C ILE A 11 -15.36 -6.38 14.41
N ASP A 12 -16.40 -5.87 15.06
CA ASP A 12 -17.29 -4.84 14.50
C ASP A 12 -16.91 -3.47 15.05
N LEU A 13 -16.20 -2.71 14.21
CA LEU A 13 -15.73 -1.37 14.53
C LEU A 13 -16.87 -0.35 14.73
N LYS A 14 -18.04 -0.58 14.14
CA LYS A 14 -19.21 0.32 14.25
C LYS A 14 -20.00 0.04 15.52
N ALA A 15 -20.17 -1.23 15.87
CA ALA A 15 -20.86 -1.64 17.09
C ALA A 15 -19.96 -1.57 18.33
N HIS A 16 -18.64 -1.36 18.16
CA HIS A 16 -17.64 -1.35 19.22
C HIS A 16 -17.63 -2.65 20.04
N ASN A 17 -17.77 -3.79 19.37
CA ASN A 17 -17.73 -5.11 19.99
C ASN A 17 -17.02 -6.14 19.09
N HIS A 18 -16.95 -7.38 19.56
CA HIS A 18 -16.54 -8.52 18.76
C HIS A 18 -17.45 -9.72 19.05
N PHE A 19 -17.52 -10.66 18.11
CA PHE A 19 -18.30 -11.89 18.26
C PHE A 19 -17.69 -13.03 17.46
N LYS A 20 -17.88 -14.26 17.96
CA LYS A 20 -17.52 -15.47 17.23
C LYS A 20 -18.46 -15.71 16.05
N GLY A 21 -17.89 -15.97 14.88
CA GLY A 21 -18.67 -16.20 13.67
C GLY A 21 -17.82 -16.64 12.48
N SER A 22 -18.41 -16.52 11.29
CA SER A 22 -17.78 -16.85 10.02
C SER A 22 -18.05 -15.79 8.95
N ILE A 23 -17.08 -15.57 8.08
CA ILE A 23 -17.16 -14.69 6.91
C ILE A 23 -17.10 -15.55 5.65
N LEU A 24 -18.11 -15.48 4.79
CA LEU A 24 -18.10 -16.09 3.46
C LEU A 24 -17.59 -15.09 2.43
N VAL A 25 -16.51 -15.47 1.75
CA VAL A 25 -15.91 -14.70 0.67
C VAL A 25 -16.16 -15.42 -0.65
N LYS A 26 -16.76 -14.70 -1.60
CA LYS A 26 -16.94 -15.14 -2.99
C LYS A 26 -16.19 -14.21 -3.93
N GLY A 27 -15.19 -14.76 -4.63
CA GLY A 27 -14.30 -13.95 -5.47
C GLY A 27 -13.52 -12.94 -4.62
N ASP A 28 -13.72 -11.66 -4.88
CA ASP A 28 -13.10 -10.51 -4.23
C ASP A 28 -14.03 -9.77 -3.24
N THR A 29 -15.20 -10.35 -2.94
CA THR A 29 -16.23 -9.72 -2.10
C THR A 29 -16.62 -10.59 -0.90
N ILE A 30 -16.97 -9.92 0.20
CA ILE A 30 -17.64 -10.57 1.34
C ILE A 30 -19.11 -10.72 0.98
N GLU A 31 -19.60 -11.96 0.91
CA GLU A 31 -21.01 -12.26 0.61
C GLU A 31 -21.87 -12.25 1.87
N SER A 32 -21.40 -12.87 2.96
CA SER A 32 -22.12 -12.93 4.23
C SER A 32 -21.16 -12.90 5.42
N ILE A 33 -21.69 -12.39 6.54
CA ILE A 33 -21.10 -12.51 7.88
C ILE A 33 -22.17 -13.11 8.77
N SER A 34 -21.85 -14.19 9.48
CA SER A 34 -22.82 -15.04 10.16
C SER A 34 -22.27 -15.56 11.49
N THR A 35 -23.14 -15.80 12.48
CA THR A 35 -22.80 -16.50 13.73
C THR A 35 -23.01 -18.01 13.64
N LYS A 36 -23.55 -18.49 12.51
CA LYS A 36 -23.77 -19.91 12.24
C LYS A 36 -22.61 -20.47 11.43
N ASP A 37 -22.31 -21.74 11.67
CA ASP A 37 -21.34 -22.47 10.86
C ASP A 37 -21.83 -22.59 9.42
N GLU A 38 -21.10 -21.95 8.52
CA GLU A 38 -21.24 -22.19 7.09
C GLU A 38 -20.37 -23.39 6.65
N SER A 39 -20.80 -24.07 5.58
CA SER A 39 -20.15 -25.27 5.03
C SER A 39 -20.15 -25.25 3.51
N GLY A 40 -19.39 -26.15 2.87
CA GLY A 40 -19.36 -26.28 1.40
C GLY A 40 -18.36 -25.36 0.69
N ALA A 41 -17.41 -24.79 1.44
CA ALA A 41 -16.31 -23.97 0.93
C ALA A 41 -15.01 -24.32 1.66
N HIS A 42 -13.87 -23.85 1.14
CA HIS A 42 -12.59 -24.02 1.85
C HIS A 42 -12.63 -23.19 3.15
N VAL A 43 -12.18 -23.77 4.26
CA VAL A 43 -12.25 -23.11 5.57
C VAL A 43 -10.84 -22.72 6.04
N ILE A 44 -10.68 -21.45 6.40
CA ILE A 44 -9.58 -20.95 7.22
C ILE A 44 -10.10 -20.86 8.65
N ASP A 45 -9.47 -21.63 9.54
CA ASP A 45 -9.73 -21.62 10.96
C ASP A 45 -8.79 -20.61 11.65
N ALA A 46 -9.36 -19.53 12.16
CA ALA A 46 -8.68 -18.47 12.88
C ALA A 46 -9.32 -18.27 14.27
N ASP A 47 -9.85 -19.33 14.87
CA ASP A 47 -10.55 -19.29 16.17
C ASP A 47 -9.74 -18.67 17.33
N ASP A 48 -8.41 -18.73 17.25
CA ASP A 48 -7.49 -18.13 18.24
C ASP A 48 -7.10 -16.67 17.90
N TYR A 49 -7.69 -16.08 16.86
CA TYR A 49 -7.34 -14.75 16.36
C TYR A 49 -8.56 -13.84 16.21
N PHE A 50 -8.29 -12.53 16.23
CA PHE A 50 -9.27 -11.53 15.82
C PHE A 50 -9.18 -11.28 14.32
N ILE A 51 -10.35 -11.21 13.68
CA ILE A 51 -10.52 -10.89 12.28
C ILE A 51 -10.91 -9.41 12.18
N LEU A 52 -10.08 -8.64 11.46
CA LEU A 52 -10.29 -7.21 11.19
C LEU A 52 -10.29 -6.93 9.68
N PRO A 53 -10.90 -5.82 9.24
CA PRO A 53 -10.64 -5.27 7.92
C PRO A 53 -9.15 -4.97 7.74
N GLY A 54 -8.64 -5.13 6.52
CA GLY A 54 -7.27 -4.74 6.18
C GLY A 54 -7.02 -3.26 6.45
N PHE A 55 -5.83 -2.93 6.94
CA PHE A 55 -5.49 -1.57 7.32
C PHE A 55 -5.26 -0.67 6.10
N ILE A 56 -5.45 0.64 6.33
CA ILE A 56 -5.23 1.69 5.34
C ILE A 56 -4.11 2.60 5.87
N ASP A 57 -3.03 2.73 5.11
CA ASP A 57 -2.00 3.72 5.38
C ASP A 57 -2.17 4.93 4.45
N ALA A 58 -2.46 6.09 5.04
CA ALA A 58 -2.78 7.31 4.30
C ALA A 58 -1.56 8.14 3.89
N HIS A 59 -0.34 7.73 4.27
CA HIS A 59 0.88 8.47 3.96
C HIS A 59 2.11 7.56 3.93
N VAL A 60 2.43 7.05 2.74
CA VAL A 60 3.65 6.27 2.50
C VAL A 60 4.51 6.87 1.40
N HIS A 61 5.76 6.41 1.32
CA HIS A 61 6.65 6.65 0.19
C HIS A 61 7.20 5.30 -0.26
N ILE A 62 6.46 4.61 -1.12
CA ILE A 62 6.67 3.17 -1.37
C ILE A 62 7.99 2.90 -2.11
N MET A 63 8.46 3.86 -2.90
CA MET A 63 9.70 3.74 -3.68
C MET A 63 10.95 4.09 -2.85
N GLU A 64 10.79 4.79 -1.72
CA GLU A 64 11.91 5.32 -0.94
C GLU A 64 12.46 4.27 0.05
N LYS A 65 13.77 4.33 0.31
CA LYS A 65 14.45 3.50 1.34
C LYS A 65 14.78 4.32 2.61
N GLY A 66 14.50 5.61 2.57
CA GLY A 66 14.89 6.61 3.55
C GLY A 66 14.92 7.98 2.89
N PHE A 67 15.21 9.01 3.68
CA PHE A 67 15.23 10.40 3.22
C PHE A 67 16.60 11.05 3.43
N LYS A 68 17.68 10.26 3.34
CA LYS A 68 19.02 10.83 3.40
C LYS A 68 19.31 11.56 2.09
N LEU A 69 20.03 12.68 2.18
CA LEU A 69 20.34 13.49 1.01
C LEU A 69 21.18 12.70 0.00
N GLU A 70 22.10 11.89 0.52
CA GLU A 70 23.03 11.05 -0.24
C GLU A 70 22.27 10.02 -1.08
N ASP A 71 21.16 9.48 -0.56
CA ASP A 71 20.34 8.50 -1.27
C ASP A 71 19.84 9.06 -2.62
N ARG A 72 19.51 10.36 -2.70
CA ARG A 72 19.05 11.01 -3.95
C ARG A 72 20.16 11.17 -4.99
N ILE A 73 21.41 11.22 -4.56
CA ILE A 73 22.57 11.43 -5.44
C ILE A 73 23.10 10.09 -5.92
N GLU A 74 23.17 9.09 -5.04
CA GLU A 74 23.84 7.83 -5.30
C GLU A 74 22.90 6.76 -5.86
N THR A 75 21.58 6.86 -5.62
CA THR A 75 20.63 5.82 -6.02
C THR A 75 20.27 5.93 -7.50
N PRO A 76 20.56 4.91 -8.33
CA PRO A 76 20.09 4.88 -9.71
C PRO A 76 18.56 4.80 -9.78
N LEU A 77 17.96 5.48 -10.76
CA LEU A 77 16.51 5.53 -10.96
C LEU A 77 15.83 4.15 -10.87
N SER A 78 16.37 3.14 -11.56
CA SER A 78 15.77 1.79 -11.60
C SER A 78 15.69 1.12 -10.22
N PHE A 79 16.59 1.46 -9.30
CA PHE A 79 16.64 0.86 -7.97
C PHE A 79 15.41 1.22 -7.12
N TYR A 80 14.85 2.42 -7.29
CA TYR A 80 13.61 2.85 -6.61
C TYR A 80 12.43 1.92 -6.90
N PHE A 81 12.32 1.43 -8.15
CA PHE A 81 11.25 0.50 -8.54
C PHE A 81 11.44 -0.88 -7.92
N TYR A 82 12.67 -1.40 -7.90
CA TYR A 82 12.96 -2.68 -7.23
C TYR A 82 12.75 -2.58 -5.71
N ASN A 83 13.08 -1.43 -5.12
CA ASN A 83 12.81 -1.17 -3.71
C ASN A 83 11.30 -1.14 -3.42
N ALA A 84 10.49 -0.56 -4.31
CA ALA A 84 9.04 -0.58 -4.18
C ALA A 84 8.45 -1.99 -4.09
N ILE A 85 8.98 -2.96 -4.84
CA ILE A 85 8.52 -4.35 -4.78
C ILE A 85 8.68 -4.92 -3.36
N ASN A 86 9.83 -4.67 -2.72
CA ASN A 86 10.10 -5.13 -1.36
C ASN A 86 9.24 -4.40 -0.33
N ASN A 87 9.10 -3.08 -0.48
CA ASN A 87 8.28 -2.27 0.41
C ASN A 87 6.81 -2.66 0.33
N MET A 88 6.24 -2.83 -0.87
CA MET A 88 4.86 -3.28 -1.08
C MET A 88 4.58 -4.64 -0.42
N ARG A 89 5.48 -5.61 -0.58
CA ARG A 89 5.38 -6.91 0.11
C ARG A 89 5.43 -6.75 1.62
N THR A 90 6.34 -5.93 2.13
CA THR A 90 6.49 -5.69 3.57
C THR A 90 5.23 -5.04 4.15
N THR A 91 4.68 -4.03 3.46
CA THR A 91 3.42 -3.37 3.82
C THR A 91 2.23 -4.35 3.88
N LEU A 92 2.11 -5.26 2.90
CA LEU A 92 1.08 -6.30 2.95
C LEU A 92 1.25 -7.21 4.18
N ASN A 93 2.49 -7.60 4.49
CA ASN A 93 2.79 -8.46 5.63
C ASN A 93 2.49 -7.81 7.00
N THR A 94 2.35 -6.48 7.06
CA THR A 94 1.89 -5.77 8.27
C THR A 94 0.36 -5.64 8.35
N GLY A 95 -0.38 -6.22 7.40
CA GLY A 95 -1.85 -6.16 7.34
C GLY A 95 -2.40 -4.92 6.63
N VAL A 96 -1.54 -4.08 6.04
CA VAL A 96 -1.99 -2.91 5.25
C VAL A 96 -2.31 -3.35 3.83
N THR A 97 -3.58 -3.24 3.45
CA THR A 97 -4.07 -3.68 2.14
C THR A 97 -4.33 -2.53 1.18
N THR A 98 -4.38 -1.30 1.67
CA THR A 98 -4.55 -0.08 0.88
C THR A 98 -3.59 1.01 1.35
N ILE A 99 -2.95 1.69 0.41
CA ILE A 99 -2.03 2.79 0.68
C ILE A 99 -2.34 4.03 -0.16
N ARG A 100 -1.95 5.19 0.38
CA ARG A 100 -1.80 6.43 -0.38
C ARG A 100 -0.34 6.85 -0.39
N ASP A 101 0.30 6.68 -1.54
CA ASP A 101 1.66 7.15 -1.78
C ASP A 101 1.67 8.67 -1.93
N ALA A 102 2.45 9.31 -1.07
CA ALA A 102 2.57 10.75 -0.95
C ALA A 102 3.66 11.34 -1.84
N GLY A 103 4.33 10.55 -2.68
CA GLY A 103 5.32 11.05 -3.62
C GLY A 103 6.31 9.96 -4.06
N MET A 104 6.77 10.11 -5.31
CA MET A 104 7.60 9.22 -6.12
C MET A 104 6.88 8.11 -6.86
N ALA A 105 5.87 7.45 -6.29
CA ALA A 105 5.18 6.38 -7.02
C ALA A 105 4.49 6.94 -8.28
N ASP A 106 4.97 6.48 -9.43
CA ASP A 106 4.39 6.84 -10.73
C ASP A 106 3.24 5.91 -11.12
N PHE A 107 2.63 6.21 -12.27
CA PHE A 107 1.52 5.42 -12.80
C PHE A 107 1.91 3.97 -13.11
N GLY A 108 3.18 3.70 -13.48
CA GLY A 108 3.68 2.36 -13.73
C GLY A 108 3.69 1.50 -12.47
N VAL A 109 4.10 2.07 -11.33
CA VAL A 109 4.04 1.38 -10.02
C VAL A 109 2.59 1.06 -9.65
N LYS A 110 1.68 2.01 -9.81
CA LYS A 110 0.24 1.78 -9.58
C LYS A 110 -0.32 0.69 -10.49
N LEU A 111 0.00 0.74 -11.79
CA LEU A 111 -0.46 -0.24 -12.77
C LEU A 111 0.07 -1.65 -12.45
N ALA A 112 1.32 -1.77 -11.98
CA ALA A 112 1.87 -3.06 -11.57
C ALA A 112 1.13 -3.68 -10.37
N SER A 113 0.61 -2.84 -9.46
CA SER A 113 -0.28 -3.26 -8.38
C SER A 113 -1.65 -3.69 -8.92
N GLU A 114 -2.27 -2.89 -9.78
CA GLU A 114 -3.61 -3.15 -10.34
C GLU A 114 -3.66 -4.40 -11.23
N GLU A 115 -2.62 -4.64 -12.03
CA GLU A 115 -2.48 -5.82 -12.90
C GLU A 115 -1.96 -7.06 -12.16
N GLY A 116 -1.63 -6.94 -10.86
CA GLY A 116 -1.13 -8.05 -10.05
C GLY A 116 0.24 -8.59 -10.49
N ILE A 117 1.07 -7.77 -11.14
CA ILE A 117 2.42 -8.15 -11.58
C ILE A 117 3.30 -8.52 -10.37
N VAL A 118 3.08 -7.85 -9.25
CA VAL A 118 3.72 -8.13 -7.96
C VAL A 118 2.68 -8.09 -6.83
N PRO A 119 2.89 -8.82 -5.71
CA PRO A 119 2.06 -8.65 -4.52
C PRO A 119 2.17 -7.21 -4.00
N ALA A 120 1.07 -6.47 -4.05
CA ALA A 120 1.01 -5.07 -3.64
C ALA A 120 -0.31 -4.71 -2.96
N PRO A 121 -0.31 -3.73 -2.04
CA PRO A 121 -1.55 -3.12 -1.56
C PRO A 121 -2.20 -2.34 -2.72
N ARG A 122 -3.51 -2.10 -2.62
CA ARG A 122 -4.21 -1.17 -3.51
C ARG A 122 -3.65 0.23 -3.32
N MET A 123 -3.38 0.96 -4.40
CA MET A 123 -2.65 2.23 -4.32
C MET A 123 -3.44 3.42 -4.87
N GLN A 124 -3.46 4.50 -4.08
CA GLN A 124 -3.59 5.86 -4.59
C GLN A 124 -2.20 6.50 -4.65
N ILE A 125 -1.92 7.32 -5.66
CA ILE A 125 -0.60 7.93 -5.86
C ILE A 125 -0.72 9.44 -6.03
N SER A 126 0.31 10.16 -5.59
CA SER A 126 0.42 11.62 -5.76
C SER A 126 1.50 12.02 -6.78
N VAL A 127 2.31 11.06 -7.24
CA VAL A 127 3.41 11.24 -8.21
C VAL A 127 4.51 12.16 -7.70
N VAL A 128 4.32 13.48 -7.71
CA VAL A 128 5.30 14.45 -7.21
C VAL A 128 4.59 15.49 -6.32
N PRO A 129 5.06 15.71 -5.09
CA PRO A 129 4.55 16.78 -4.23
C PRO A 129 4.88 18.15 -4.81
N ILE A 130 3.85 19.02 -4.86
CA ILE A 130 4.02 20.39 -5.29
C ILE A 130 4.69 21.20 -4.17
N SER A 131 5.71 21.98 -4.51
CA SER A 131 6.49 22.80 -3.57
C SER A 131 6.82 24.16 -4.16
N THR A 132 6.94 25.17 -3.29
CA THR A 132 7.47 26.48 -3.66
C THR A 132 8.99 26.42 -3.83
N THR A 133 9.57 27.44 -4.48
CA THR A 133 11.03 27.62 -4.52
C THR A 133 11.63 27.68 -3.11
N GLY A 134 12.70 26.92 -2.88
CA GLY A 134 13.35 26.73 -1.59
C GLY A 134 12.55 25.88 -0.58
N GLY A 135 11.43 25.29 -1.00
CA GLY A 135 10.55 24.49 -0.16
C GLY A 135 11.01 23.04 0.03
N HIS A 136 10.17 22.22 0.66
CA HIS A 136 10.53 20.86 1.10
C HIS A 136 10.86 19.90 -0.05
N PHE A 137 10.20 20.06 -1.20
CA PHE A 137 10.48 19.29 -2.42
C PHE A 137 11.23 20.11 -3.47
N ASP A 138 11.87 21.21 -3.08
CA ASP A 138 12.84 21.91 -3.93
C ASP A 138 14.25 21.37 -3.71
N PHE A 139 14.75 20.69 -4.73
CA PHE A 139 16.04 20.01 -4.71
C PHE A 139 17.17 20.86 -5.32
N HIS A 140 17.00 22.18 -5.45
CA HIS A 140 18.10 23.10 -5.71
C HIS A 140 18.97 23.29 -4.47
N MET A 141 20.24 22.88 -4.58
CA MET A 141 21.22 22.96 -3.52
C MET A 141 21.93 24.32 -3.51
N LYS A 142 22.44 24.72 -2.34
CA LYS A 142 23.24 25.96 -2.18
C LYS A 142 24.49 26.02 -3.06
N SER A 143 25.00 24.86 -3.49
CA SER A 143 26.11 24.74 -4.44
C SER A 143 25.75 25.11 -5.88
N GLY A 144 24.47 25.36 -6.17
CA GLY A 144 23.94 25.58 -7.52
C GLY A 144 23.55 24.30 -8.26
N LEU A 145 23.74 23.12 -7.66
CA LEU A 145 23.32 21.85 -8.24
C LEU A 145 21.83 21.61 -8.01
N ASN A 146 21.13 21.12 -9.03
CA ASN A 146 19.78 20.58 -8.90
C ASN A 146 19.87 19.04 -8.89
N ILE A 147 19.44 18.42 -7.79
CA ILE A 147 19.46 16.97 -7.59
C ILE A 147 18.06 16.33 -7.74
N GLU A 148 17.13 17.04 -8.37
CA GLU A 148 15.81 16.51 -8.71
C GLU A 148 15.92 15.34 -9.68
N LEU A 149 15.25 14.24 -9.34
CA LEU A 149 15.10 13.08 -10.22
C LEU A 149 14.16 13.42 -11.38
N LYS A 150 14.62 13.26 -12.62
CA LYS A 150 13.84 13.59 -13.83
C LYS A 150 13.72 12.40 -14.76
N TYR A 151 12.50 11.97 -15.04
CA TYR A 151 12.19 10.99 -16.08
C TYR A 151 10.70 11.09 -16.50
N PRO A 152 10.29 10.47 -17.63
CA PRO A 152 8.89 10.46 -18.04
C PRO A 152 7.99 9.84 -16.95
N GLY A 153 7.04 10.61 -16.44
CA GLY A 153 6.17 10.18 -15.35
C GLY A 153 6.43 10.90 -14.02
N LEU A 154 7.53 11.65 -13.91
CA LEU A 154 7.81 12.53 -12.77
C LEU A 154 7.90 14.01 -13.23
N PRO A 155 6.80 14.79 -13.19
CA PRO A 155 6.82 16.21 -13.54
C PRO A 155 7.57 17.05 -12.50
N SER A 156 7.95 18.28 -12.86
CA SER A 156 8.55 19.23 -11.92
C SER A 156 7.66 19.44 -10.71
N SER A 157 8.28 19.38 -9.53
CA SER A 157 7.64 19.68 -8.24
C SER A 157 7.40 21.17 -8.01
N ILE A 158 8.17 22.04 -8.68
CA ILE A 158 8.19 23.48 -8.40
C ILE A 158 7.10 24.22 -9.17
N CYS A 159 6.31 24.99 -8.43
CA CYS A 159 5.29 25.92 -8.94
C CYS A 159 5.46 27.34 -8.38
#